data_AF-A0A016T6F7-F1
#
_entry.id   AF-A0A016T6F7-F1
#
_cell.length_a   1.000
_cell.length_b   1.000
_cell.length_c   1.000
_cell.angle_alpha   90.00
_cell.angle_beta   90.00
_cell.angle_gamma   90.00
#
_symmetry.space_group_name_H-M   'P 1'
#
loop_
_entity.id
_entity.type
_entity.pdbx_description
1 polymer ?
#
loop_
_entity_poly.entity_id
_entity_poly.type
_entity_poly.pdbx_seq_one_letter_code
_entity_poly.pdbx_strand_id
1 'polypeptide(L)'
;MHLKAPKGAKTWTVPIQLSYTGCSNDKFQNLPSVFNAKLETTKIYYVAISANGVYQGKSDPSKPTQGTGEFSLGIVMAVTPRYDGNLVMCRMDAGDFDPAHPCNPRSPSDFYYWETNYDEGTDDREANYTLYTTQGASGAYAVDYVFKPVKPGRLA
;
A
#
# COMPACT_ATOMS: atom_id res chain seq x y z
N MET A 1 -9.49 -0.45 14.85
CA MET A 1 -10.96 -0.41 15.03
C MET A 1 -11.54 -1.70 14.48
N HIS A 2 -12.37 -2.44 15.22
CA HIS A 2 -13.08 -3.61 14.70
C HIS A 2 -14.54 -3.22 14.43
N LEU A 3 -14.98 -3.36 13.19
CA LEU A 3 -16.33 -3.01 12.76
C LEU A 3 -17.14 -4.29 12.53
N LYS A 4 -18.41 -4.29 12.95
CA LYS A 4 -19.34 -5.39 12.69
C LYS A 4 -20.18 -5.07 11.47
N ALA A 5 -20.22 -5.98 10.51
CA ALA A 5 -21.07 -5.85 9.33
C ALA A 5 -22.57 -5.78 9.73
N PRO A 6 -23.38 -4.97 9.03
CA PRO A 6 -24.83 -5.06 9.12
C PRO A 6 -25.31 -6.49 8.83
N LYS A 7 -26.40 -6.91 9.47
CA LYS A 7 -26.91 -8.27 9.35
C LYS A 7 -27.20 -8.61 7.88
N GLY A 8 -26.52 -9.63 7.35
CA GLY A 8 -26.69 -10.12 5.98
C GLY A 8 -25.94 -9.33 4.90
N ALA A 9 -25.20 -8.28 5.25
CA ALA A 9 -24.43 -7.50 4.27
C ALA A 9 -23.11 -8.19 3.91
N LYS A 10 -22.79 -8.25 2.62
CA LYS A 10 -21.46 -8.64 2.10
C LYS A 10 -20.57 -7.42 1.86
N THR A 11 -21.18 -6.30 1.48
CA THR A 11 -20.56 -4.99 1.27
C THR A 11 -21.36 -3.94 2.05
N TRP A 12 -20.70 -2.97 2.66
CA TRP A 12 -21.35 -1.83 3.31
C TRP A 12 -20.43 -0.61 3.33
N THR A 13 -20.99 0.57 3.62
CA THR A 13 -20.22 1.81 3.75
C THR A 13 -20.22 2.27 5.20
N VAL A 14 -19.08 2.77 5.68
CA VAL A 14 -18.94 3.35 7.01
C VAL A 14 -18.40 4.77 6.88
N PRO A 15 -19.12 5.79 7.37
CA PRO A 15 -18.60 7.15 7.42
C PRO A 15 -17.56 7.24 8.54
N ILE A 16 -16.30 7.45 8.17
CA ILE A 16 -15.18 7.63 9.10
C ILE A 16 -14.98 9.13 9.30
N GLN A 17 -15.10 9.59 10.55
CA GLN A 17 -14.78 10.97 10.93
C GLN A 17 -13.26 11.12 11.01
N LEU A 18 -12.73 12.12 10.31
CA LEU A 18 -11.31 12.45 10.27
C LEU A 18 -11.10 13.79 10.96
N SER A 19 -10.18 13.82 11.92
CA SER A 19 -9.81 15.04 12.66
C SER A 19 -8.31 15.26 12.52
N TYR A 20 -7.93 16.47 12.14
CA TYR A 20 -6.56 16.84 11.85
C TYR A 20 -6.08 17.90 12.85
N THR A 21 -4.85 17.76 13.33
CA THR A 21 -4.21 18.71 14.26
C THR A 21 -2.83 19.07 13.69
N GLY A 22 -2.54 20.36 13.44
CA GLY A 22 -1.24 20.80 12.91
C GLY A 22 -1.21 22.22 12.34
N CYS A 23 -0.01 22.80 12.18
CA CYS A 23 0.23 24.24 12.01
C CYS A 23 -0.14 24.85 10.64
N SER A 24 -0.69 26.06 10.73
CA SER A 24 -1.34 26.93 9.72
C SER A 24 -2.67 26.37 9.20
N ASN A 25 -3.67 27.25 9.14
CA ASN A 25 -5.04 26.94 8.76
C ASN A 25 -5.16 26.32 7.35
N ASP A 26 -4.11 26.36 6.54
CA ASP A 26 -4.16 26.05 5.10
C ASP A 26 -3.66 24.63 4.74
N LYS A 27 -2.87 23.97 5.59
CA LYS A 27 -2.23 22.69 5.22
C LYS A 27 -3.19 21.50 5.07
N PHE A 28 -4.39 21.60 5.61
CA PHE A 28 -5.38 20.51 5.60
C PHE A 28 -6.76 20.94 5.12
N GLN A 29 -6.95 22.16 4.60
CA GLN A 29 -8.28 22.61 4.10
C GLN A 29 -8.79 21.75 2.94
N ASN A 30 -7.86 21.13 2.21
CA ASN A 30 -8.18 20.24 1.10
C ASN A 30 -8.47 18.81 1.56
N LEU A 31 -8.36 18.48 2.85
CA LEU A 31 -8.65 17.14 3.34
C LEU A 31 -10.10 17.04 3.86
N PRO A 32 -10.84 16.00 3.49
CA PRO A 32 -12.21 15.83 3.94
C PRO A 32 -12.27 15.55 5.44
N SER A 33 -13.29 16.06 6.12
CA SER A 33 -13.58 15.72 7.53
C SER A 33 -14.33 14.40 7.69
N VAL A 34 -14.92 13.88 6.60
CA VAL A 34 -15.59 12.58 6.56
C VAL A 34 -15.13 11.82 5.34
N PHE A 35 -14.73 10.56 5.54
CA PHE A 35 -14.38 9.66 4.46
C PHE A 35 -15.26 8.40 4.51
N ASN A 36 -15.95 8.12 3.41
CA ASN A 36 -16.87 6.99 3.30
C ASN A 36 -16.11 5.73 2.87
N ALA A 37 -15.66 4.94 3.85
CA ALA A 37 -14.97 3.68 3.58
C ALA A 37 -15.96 2.61 3.12
N LYS A 38 -15.65 1.94 2.00
CA LYS A 38 -16.44 0.84 1.43
C LYS A 38 -15.83 -0.49 1.87
N LEU A 39 -16.53 -1.24 2.72
CA LEU A 39 -16.00 -2.43 3.36
C LEU A 39 -16.68 -3.69 2.82
N GLU A 40 -15.90 -4.76 2.72
CA GLU A 40 -16.38 -6.13 2.46
C GLU A 40 -16.14 -7.02 3.68
N THR A 41 -17.03 -7.99 3.90
CA THR A 41 -16.89 -8.96 4.99
C THR A 41 -15.61 -9.76 4.78
N THR A 42 -14.88 -10.04 5.87
CA THR A 42 -13.62 -10.81 5.91
C THR A 42 -12.42 -10.17 5.20
N LYS A 43 -12.53 -8.94 4.73
CA LYS A 43 -11.40 -8.16 4.19
C LYS A 43 -10.86 -7.17 5.21
N ILE A 44 -9.57 -6.87 5.10
CA ILE A 44 -8.88 -5.87 5.91
C ILE A 44 -8.60 -4.68 5.01
N TYR A 45 -8.92 -3.48 5.51
CA TYR A 45 -8.66 -2.23 4.82
C TYR A 45 -7.89 -1.28 5.72
N TYR A 46 -7.16 -0.39 5.10
CA TYR A 46 -6.54 0.74 5.75
C TYR A 46 -7.00 2.03 5.05
N VAL A 47 -7.01 3.12 5.81
CA VAL A 47 -7.25 4.46 5.27
C VAL A 47 -5.95 5.23 5.41
N ALA A 48 -5.42 5.66 4.28
CA ALA A 48 -4.19 6.45 4.24
C ALA A 48 -4.54 7.90 3.94
N ILE A 49 -3.87 8.79 4.68
CA ILE A 49 -4.11 10.22 4.69
C ILE A 49 -2.77 10.88 4.40
N SER A 50 -2.73 11.76 3.42
CA SER A 50 -1.55 12.57 3.07
C SER A 50 -1.98 13.98 2.69
N ALA A 51 -1.02 14.88 2.45
CA ALA A 51 -1.32 16.21 1.91
C ALA A 51 -2.02 16.16 0.52
N ASN A 52 -1.88 15.05 -0.22
CA ASN A 52 -2.48 14.84 -1.53
C ASN A 52 -3.93 14.33 -1.46
N GLY A 53 -4.44 14.05 -0.26
CA GLY A 53 -5.80 13.56 -0.05
C GLY A 53 -5.85 12.28 0.78
N VAL A 54 -7.05 11.69 0.79
CA VAL A 54 -7.39 10.47 1.52
C VAL A 54 -7.76 9.38 0.53
N TYR A 55 -7.30 8.15 0.76
CA TYR A 55 -7.78 6.99 0.03
C TYR A 55 -7.91 5.78 0.96
N GLN A 56 -8.60 4.76 0.45
CA GLN A 56 -8.72 3.46 1.10
C GLN A 56 -7.97 2.43 0.28
N GLY A 57 -7.02 1.76 0.92
CA GLY A 57 -6.37 0.59 0.37
C GLY A 57 -6.81 -0.69 1.08
N LYS A 58 -6.37 -1.82 0.53
CA LYS A 58 -6.67 -3.15 1.04
C LYS A 58 -5.39 -3.79 1.57
N SER A 59 -5.50 -4.51 2.68
CA SER A 59 -4.39 -5.31 3.20
C SER A 59 -4.64 -6.78 2.88
N ASP A 60 -3.60 -7.50 2.50
CA ASP A 60 -3.64 -8.96 2.39
C ASP A 60 -3.37 -9.60 3.77
N PRO A 61 -4.34 -10.32 4.37
CA PRO A 61 -4.12 -11.02 5.63
C PRO A 61 -3.41 -12.36 5.48
N SER A 62 -3.09 -12.79 4.26
CA SER A 62 -2.49 -14.09 3.99
C SER A 62 -1.13 -14.23 4.67
N LYS A 63 -0.88 -15.40 5.26
CA LYS A 63 0.40 -15.68 5.93
C LYS A 63 1.53 -15.68 4.87
N PRO A 64 2.60 -14.91 5.08
CA PRO A 64 3.77 -14.94 4.19
C PRO A 64 4.39 -16.34 4.08
N THR A 65 4.89 -16.70 2.90
CA THR A 65 5.44 -18.03 2.61
C THR A 65 6.96 -18.11 2.63
N GLN A 66 7.66 -16.98 2.71
CA GLN A 66 9.13 -16.90 2.69
C GLN A 66 9.71 -16.67 4.10
N GLY A 67 10.96 -17.10 4.29
CA GLY A 67 11.67 -16.97 5.58
C GLY A 67 11.00 -17.81 6.68
N THR A 68 10.73 -17.20 7.82
CA THR A 68 9.93 -17.75 8.94
C THR A 68 8.42 -17.64 8.70
N GLY A 69 8.01 -17.02 7.58
CA GLY A 69 6.61 -16.73 7.28
C GLY A 69 6.03 -15.60 8.13
N GLU A 70 6.89 -14.70 8.61
CA GLU A 70 6.52 -13.64 9.56
C GLU A 70 6.22 -12.29 8.88
N PHE A 71 6.81 -12.01 7.71
CA PHE A 71 6.75 -10.68 7.10
C PHE A 71 6.36 -10.69 5.62
N SER A 72 5.45 -9.79 5.25
CA SER A 72 5.18 -9.39 3.87
C SER A 72 5.34 -7.88 3.75
N LEU A 73 5.70 -7.42 2.55
CA LEU A 73 5.82 -6.02 2.21
C LEU A 73 4.88 -5.69 1.07
N GLY A 74 4.03 -4.68 1.27
CA GLY A 74 3.30 -4.00 0.21
C GLY A 74 3.92 -2.62 0.00
N ILE A 75 3.93 -2.14 -1.24
CA ILE A 75 4.40 -0.80 -1.58
C ILE A 75 3.23 0.02 -2.11
N VAL A 76 3.10 1.21 -1.54
CA VAL A 76 2.16 2.24 -1.99
C VAL A 76 2.98 3.45 -2.42
N MET A 77 2.73 3.96 -3.62
CA MET A 77 3.30 5.23 -4.07
C MET A 77 2.20 6.26 -4.34
N ALA A 78 2.27 7.40 -3.64
CA ALA A 78 1.42 8.56 -3.89
C ALA A 78 2.11 9.47 -4.92
N VAL A 79 1.67 9.44 -6.19
CA VAL A 79 2.38 10.04 -7.33
C VAL A 79 1.46 10.81 -8.28
N THR A 80 2.05 11.76 -9.00
CA THR A 80 1.42 12.50 -10.11
C THR A 80 2.50 12.83 -11.15
N PRO A 81 2.41 12.32 -12.39
CA PRO A 81 1.38 11.43 -12.94
C PRO A 81 1.38 10.05 -12.29
N ARG A 82 0.38 9.20 -12.64
CA ARG A 82 0.34 7.80 -12.22
C ARG A 82 1.65 7.10 -12.59
N TYR A 83 2.24 6.37 -11.65
CA TYR A 83 3.40 5.52 -11.93
C TYR A 83 2.96 4.20 -12.56
N ASP A 84 3.58 3.86 -13.68
CA ASP A 84 3.28 2.68 -14.50
C ASP A 84 4.51 1.76 -14.67
N GLY A 85 5.52 1.91 -13.80
CA GLY A 85 6.81 1.22 -13.93
C GLY A 85 6.96 0.01 -13.00
N ASN A 86 8.15 -0.60 -13.04
CA ASN A 86 8.53 -1.69 -12.16
C ASN A 86 9.27 -1.16 -10.93
N LEU A 87 9.07 -1.80 -9.78
CA LEU A 87 9.80 -1.49 -8.55
C LEU A 87 10.83 -2.55 -8.24
N VAL A 88 11.93 -2.11 -7.64
CA VAL A 88 12.95 -2.99 -7.06
C VAL A 88 13.38 -2.44 -5.70
N MET A 89 13.49 -3.33 -4.72
CA MET A 89 13.99 -3.05 -3.39
C MET A 89 15.14 -4.01 -3.08
N CYS A 90 16.29 -3.44 -2.80
CA CYS A 90 17.54 -4.19 -2.61
C CYS A 90 17.90 -4.24 -1.12
N ARG A 91 18.39 -5.38 -0.66
CA ARG A 91 18.73 -5.58 0.75
C ARG A 91 20.14 -5.08 1.02
N MET A 92 20.24 -4.01 1.80
CA MET A 92 21.52 -3.34 2.06
C MET A 92 22.35 -4.00 3.18
N ASP A 93 21.74 -4.89 3.97
CA ASP A 93 22.32 -5.51 5.17
C ASP A 93 22.29 -7.06 5.12
N ALA A 94 22.13 -7.63 3.92
CA ALA A 94 22.22 -9.07 3.72
C ALA A 94 23.64 -9.57 4.03
N GLY A 95 23.76 -10.82 4.51
CA GLY A 95 25.07 -11.39 4.89
C GLY A 95 26.08 -11.48 3.73
N ASP A 96 25.60 -11.37 2.49
CA ASP A 96 26.34 -11.37 1.24
C ASP A 96 26.20 -10.03 0.46
N PHE A 97 25.85 -8.94 1.16
CA PHE A 97 25.75 -7.61 0.57
C PHE A 97 27.04 -7.21 -0.14
N ASP A 98 26.91 -6.85 -1.42
CA ASP A 98 27.98 -6.29 -2.25
C ASP A 98 27.63 -4.82 -2.59
N PRO A 99 28.39 -3.83 -2.09
CA PRO A 99 28.11 -2.42 -2.40
C PRO A 99 28.25 -2.07 -3.89
N ALA A 100 29.00 -2.85 -4.67
CA ALA A 100 29.07 -2.70 -6.12
C ALA A 100 27.85 -3.29 -6.84
N HIS A 101 27.17 -4.27 -6.20
CA HIS A 101 25.99 -4.95 -6.72
C HIS A 101 24.93 -5.09 -5.61
N PRO A 102 24.34 -3.97 -5.12
CA PRO A 102 23.47 -4.00 -3.94
C PRO A 102 22.19 -4.81 -4.16
N CYS A 103 21.80 -5.00 -5.43
CA CYS A 103 20.64 -5.74 -5.88
C CYS A 103 21.07 -7.09 -6.48
N ASN A 104 21.88 -7.86 -5.75
CA ASN A 104 22.48 -9.09 -6.24
C ASN A 104 21.43 -10.22 -6.38
N PRO A 105 21.11 -10.71 -7.59
CA PRO A 105 20.00 -11.64 -7.81
C PRO A 105 20.39 -13.10 -7.58
N ARG A 106 21.38 -13.39 -6.71
CA ARG A 106 21.86 -14.76 -6.46
C ARG A 106 20.74 -15.70 -6.00
N SER A 107 19.74 -15.16 -5.32
CA SER A 107 18.46 -15.81 -5.03
C SER A 107 17.29 -14.84 -5.21
N PRO A 108 16.09 -15.31 -5.62
CA PRO A 108 14.87 -14.49 -5.66
C PRO A 108 14.47 -13.84 -4.32
N SER A 109 15.11 -14.22 -3.21
CA SER A 109 14.88 -13.65 -1.89
C SER A 109 15.85 -12.53 -1.48
N ASP A 110 16.84 -12.24 -2.33
CA ASP A 110 17.94 -11.31 -2.02
C ASP A 110 17.65 -9.90 -2.50
N PHE A 111 16.71 -9.77 -3.45
CA PHE A 111 16.09 -8.52 -3.85
C PHE A 111 14.59 -8.77 -4.07
N TYR A 112 13.77 -7.75 -3.82
CA TYR A 112 12.34 -7.81 -4.04
C TYR A 112 12.00 -6.93 -5.22
N TYR A 113 11.15 -7.41 -6.11
CA TYR A 113 10.75 -6.65 -7.28
C TYR A 113 9.25 -6.77 -7.50
N TRP A 114 8.67 -5.77 -8.15
CA TRP A 114 7.30 -5.76 -8.59
C TRP A 114 7.27 -5.33 -10.04
N GLU A 115 6.71 -6.19 -10.88
CA GLU A 115 6.67 -6.01 -12.33
C GLU A 115 5.27 -5.70 -12.80
N THR A 116 5.20 -4.85 -13.81
CA THR A 116 3.95 -4.52 -14.49
C THR A 116 4.03 -5.07 -15.92
N ASN A 117 2.92 -5.59 -16.43
CA ASN A 117 2.81 -6.08 -17.81
C ASN A 117 3.88 -7.15 -18.18
N TYR A 118 4.05 -8.15 -17.32
CA TYR A 118 4.87 -9.35 -17.58
C TYR A 118 3.97 -10.55 -17.90
N ASP A 119 4.53 -11.67 -18.36
CA ASP A 119 3.81 -12.94 -18.61
C ASP A 119 2.38 -12.78 -19.14
N GLU A 120 2.25 -12.28 -20.37
CA GLU A 120 0.97 -12.11 -21.08
C GLU A 120 -0.04 -11.15 -20.40
N GLY A 121 0.46 -10.13 -19.70
CA GLY A 121 -0.36 -9.04 -19.15
C GLY A 121 -0.64 -9.17 -17.65
N THR A 122 0.14 -9.99 -16.96
CA THR A 122 0.18 -10.04 -15.49
C THR A 122 0.81 -8.76 -14.94
N ASP A 123 0.25 -8.25 -13.84
CA ASP A 123 0.70 -7.02 -13.20
C ASP A 123 0.73 -7.23 -11.67
N ASP A 124 1.88 -6.99 -11.06
CA ASP A 124 2.04 -6.95 -9.60
C ASP A 124 1.40 -5.69 -9.00
N ARG A 125 0.96 -4.74 -9.82
CA ARG A 125 0.12 -3.64 -9.37
C ARG A 125 -1.29 -4.15 -9.09
N GLU A 126 -1.67 -4.10 -7.83
CA GLU A 126 -3.01 -4.51 -7.39
C GLU A 126 -4.06 -3.46 -7.77
N ALA A 127 -3.75 -2.18 -7.58
CA ALA A 127 -4.72 -1.11 -7.80
C ALA A 127 -4.09 0.25 -8.07
N ASN A 128 -4.87 1.10 -8.73
CA ASN A 128 -4.63 2.54 -8.83
C ASN A 128 -5.78 3.27 -8.13
N TYR A 129 -5.57 3.65 -6.88
CA TYR A 129 -6.57 4.38 -6.11
C TYR A 129 -6.47 5.87 -6.38
N THR A 130 -7.61 6.51 -6.61
CA THR A 130 -7.71 7.96 -6.63
C THR A 130 -7.69 8.49 -5.19
N LEU A 131 -6.86 9.50 -4.91
CA LEU A 131 -6.95 10.23 -3.66
C LEU A 131 -8.10 11.24 -3.70
N TYR A 132 -8.83 11.37 -2.60
CA TYR A 132 -9.97 12.27 -2.46
C TYR A 132 -9.66 13.44 -1.54
N THR A 133 -10.14 14.61 -1.94
CA THR A 133 -10.03 15.91 -1.24
C THR A 133 -11.43 16.46 -0.96
N THR A 134 -11.53 17.62 -0.30
CA THR A 134 -12.80 18.35 -0.16
C THR A 134 -13.38 18.78 -1.51
N GLN A 135 -12.54 18.92 -2.53
CA GLN A 135 -12.94 19.23 -3.91
C GLN A 135 -13.32 17.98 -4.73
N GLY A 136 -13.24 16.78 -4.14
CA GLY A 136 -13.52 15.50 -4.80
C GLY A 136 -12.26 14.76 -5.22
N ALA A 137 -12.33 14.02 -6.32
CA ALA A 137 -11.22 13.24 -6.86
C ALA A 137 -10.03 14.15 -7.23
N SER A 138 -8.85 13.88 -6.67
CA SER A 138 -7.61 14.56 -7.04
C SER A 138 -7.02 13.95 -8.33
N GLY A 139 -6.11 14.68 -8.96
CA GLY A 139 -5.26 14.15 -10.04
C GLY A 139 -4.10 13.28 -9.54
N ALA A 140 -3.99 13.05 -8.24
CA ALA A 140 -2.99 12.20 -7.63
C ALA A 140 -3.50 10.77 -7.45
N TYR A 141 -2.57 9.83 -7.54
CA TYR A 141 -2.84 8.41 -7.47
C TYR A 141 -2.05 7.76 -6.35
N ALA A 142 -2.67 6.81 -5.66
CA ALA A 142 -1.98 5.83 -4.84
C ALA A 142 -1.88 4.55 -5.67
N VAL A 143 -0.66 4.22 -6.10
CA VAL A 143 -0.35 3.00 -6.84
C VAL A 143 0.03 1.93 -5.82
N ASP A 144 -0.85 0.94 -5.64
CA ASP A 144 -0.65 -0.19 -4.73
C ASP A 144 -0.10 -1.37 -5.51
N TYR A 145 0.98 -1.94 -5.01
CA TYR A 145 1.52 -3.21 -5.45
C TYR A 145 1.19 -4.34 -4.48
N VAL A 146 1.03 -5.55 -5.00
CA VAL A 146 0.72 -6.75 -4.23
C VAL A 146 1.71 -6.95 -3.09
N PHE A 147 1.23 -7.50 -1.98
CA PHE A 147 2.11 -7.87 -0.88
C PHE A 147 2.99 -9.05 -1.29
N LYS A 148 4.31 -8.87 -1.22
CA LYS A 148 5.27 -9.96 -1.45
C LYS A 148 5.88 -10.42 -0.13
N PRO A 149 6.00 -11.75 0.10
CA PRO A 149 6.63 -12.26 1.29
C PRO A 149 8.13 -11.93 1.28
N VAL A 150 8.66 -11.42 2.40
CA VAL A 150 10.06 -10.99 2.52
C VAL A 150 10.77 -11.79 3.61
N LYS A 151 12.08 -12.01 3.44
CA LYS A 151 12.91 -12.63 4.48
C LYS A 151 13.33 -11.53 5.45
N PRO A 152 13.16 -11.71 6.77
CA PRO A 152 13.70 -10.76 7.74
C PRO A 152 15.22 -10.61 7.60
N GLY A 153 15.74 -9.44 8.01
CA GLY A 153 17.17 -9.22 8.22
C GLY A 153 17.72 -10.12 9.34
N ARG A 154 19.04 -10.15 9.53
CA ARG A 154 19.60 -10.82 10.71
C ARG A 154 19.09 -10.13 11.97
N LEU A 155 18.66 -10.90 12.96
CA LEU A 155 18.58 -10.41 14.34
C LEU A 155 20.02 -10.06 14.76
N ALA A 156 20.25 -8.79 15.07
CA ALA A 156 21.50 -8.32 15.66
C ALA A 156 21.63 -8.82 17.10
#